data_AF-A0A0E3SP93-F1
#
_entry.id   AF-A0A0E3SP93-F1
#
_cell.length_a   1.000
_cell.length_b   1.000
_cell.length_c   1.000
_cell.angle_alpha   90.00
_cell.angle_beta   90.00
_cell.angle_gamma   90.00
#
_symmetry.space_group_name_H-M   'P 1'
#
loop_
_entity.id
_entity.type
_entity.pdbx_description
1 polymer ?
#
loop_
_entity_poly.entity_id
_entity_poly.type
_entity_poly.pdbx_seq_one_letter_code
_entity_poly.pdbx_strand_id
1 'polypeptide(L)'
;MEEAVDLASQLPLMIKGVYYDGWTLRDKPEKFKKEEFARRVHAQFEFDDNVNPAEVIRAVLRVMYRHMGEGEIRDVKFNMPKEIQEWFPEEIAPKG
;
A
#
# COMPACT_ATOMS: atom_id res chain seq x y z
N MET A 1 7.77 9.78 -6.77
CA MET A 1 8.22 10.44 -5.52
C MET A 1 7.08 11.25 -4.96
N GLU A 2 6.51 12.14 -5.77
CA GLU A 2 5.28 12.90 -5.48
C GLU A 2 4.18 12.03 -4.86
N GLU A 3 3.79 10.93 -5.52
CA GLU A 3 2.76 10.00 -5.01
C GLU A 3 3.01 9.45 -3.59
N ALA A 4 4.28 9.20 -3.22
CA ALA A 4 4.60 8.70 -1.87
C ALA A 4 4.46 9.81 -0.82
N VAL A 5 4.80 11.05 -1.20
CA VAL A 5 4.65 12.22 -0.35
C VAL A 5 3.18 12.59 -0.18
N ASP A 6 2.41 12.53 -1.26
CA ASP A 6 0.98 12.80 -1.26
C ASP A 6 0.24 11.78 -0.39
N LEU A 7 0.55 10.49 -0.55
CA LEU A 7 0.00 9.45 0.32
C LEU A 7 0.30 9.70 1.80
N ALA A 8 1.54 10.08 2.11
CA ALA A 8 1.94 10.39 3.48
C ALA A 8 1.23 11.62 4.04
N SER A 9 0.78 12.56 3.20
CA SER A 9 0.04 13.74 3.64
C SER A 9 -1.26 13.36 4.36
N GLN A 10 -1.89 12.27 3.93
CA GLN A 10 -3.17 11.76 4.45
C GLN A 10 -3.04 10.83 5.66
N LEU A 11 -1.81 10.45 6.06
CA LEU A 11 -1.59 9.59 7.22
C LEU A 11 -1.68 10.36 8.55
N PRO A 12 -2.13 9.73 9.66
CA PRO A 12 -1.95 10.29 10.99
C PRO A 12 -0.47 10.52 11.32
N LEU A 13 -0.15 11.57 12.10
CA LEU A 13 1.23 11.99 12.37
C LEU A 13 2.14 10.84 12.87
N MET A 14 1.65 10.00 13.79
CA MET A 14 2.42 8.86 14.30
C MET A 14 2.75 7.84 13.19
N ILE A 15 1.82 7.61 12.26
CA ILE A 15 2.01 6.67 11.16
C ILE A 15 2.95 7.24 10.09
N LYS A 16 2.99 8.57 9.89
CA LYS A 16 3.96 9.20 8.98
C LYS A 16 5.40 8.89 9.35
N GLY A 17 5.72 8.86 10.66
CA GLY A 17 7.05 8.48 11.13
C GLY A 17 7.43 7.07 10.71
N VAL A 18 6.50 6.11 10.87
CA VAL A 18 6.69 4.71 10.43
C VAL A 18 6.78 4.60 8.91
N TYR A 19 5.95 5.34 8.17
CA TYR A 19 5.92 5.31 6.70
C TYR A 19 7.24 5.73 6.05
N TYR A 20 7.94 6.70 6.66
CA TYR A 20 9.23 7.19 6.18
C TYR A 20 10.44 6.49 6.79
N ASP A 21 10.24 5.61 7.77
CA ASP A 21 11.34 4.90 8.40
C ASP A 21 12.05 3.99 7.37
N GLY A 22 13.37 4.12 7.28
CA GLY A 22 14.18 3.43 6.27
C GLY A 22 13.95 3.85 4.81
N TRP A 23 13.10 4.84 4.51
CA TRP A 23 12.86 5.30 3.13
C TRP A 23 14.04 6.12 2.59
N THR A 24 14.43 5.88 1.33
CA THR A 24 15.50 6.63 0.66
C THR A 24 15.11 7.01 -0.76
N LEU A 25 15.74 8.07 -1.29
CA LEU A 25 15.46 8.60 -2.63
C LEU A 25 16.18 7.85 -3.77
N ARG A 26 17.06 6.89 -3.44
CA ARG A 26 17.86 6.17 -4.45
C ARG A 26 17.00 5.08 -5.11
N ASP A 27 17.07 5.01 -6.44
CA ASP A 27 16.49 3.94 -7.26
C ASP A 27 14.95 3.79 -7.16
N LYS A 28 14.21 4.90 -6.98
CA LYS A 28 12.74 4.95 -6.94
C LYS A 28 12.15 5.66 -8.18
N PRO A 29 10.98 5.24 -8.71
CA PRO A 29 10.10 4.18 -8.21
C PRO A 29 10.60 2.76 -8.57
N GLU A 30 10.49 1.86 -7.60
CA GLU A 30 10.80 0.43 -7.80
C GLU A 30 9.52 -0.30 -8.21
N LYS A 31 9.55 -1.04 -9.31
CA LYS A 31 8.40 -1.81 -9.79
C LYS A 31 8.52 -3.25 -9.31
N PHE A 32 7.46 -3.75 -8.67
CA PHE A 32 7.38 -5.13 -8.20
C PHE A 32 6.35 -5.90 -9.03
N LYS A 33 6.63 -7.19 -9.23
CA LYS A 33 5.58 -8.17 -9.55
C LYS A 33 4.75 -8.43 -8.29
N LYS A 34 3.55 -8.95 -8.46
CA LYS A 34 2.64 -9.23 -7.33
C LYS A 34 3.30 -10.12 -6.28
N GLU A 35 3.87 -11.26 -6.68
CA GLU A 35 4.49 -12.22 -5.76
C GLU A 35 5.72 -11.63 -5.06
N GLU A 36 6.50 -10.82 -5.78
CA GLU A 36 7.66 -10.09 -5.23
C GLU A 36 7.22 -9.14 -4.10
N PHE A 37 6.15 -8.40 -4.32
CA PHE A 37 5.59 -7.50 -3.33
C PHE A 37 5.10 -8.26 -2.09
N ALA A 38 4.35 -9.34 -2.28
CA ALA A 38 3.88 -10.17 -1.16
C ALA A 38 5.03 -10.77 -0.34
N ARG A 39 6.08 -11.27 -1.00
CA ARG A 39 7.26 -11.80 -0.31
C ARG A 39 7.98 -10.73 0.50
N ARG A 40 8.11 -9.51 -0.02
CA ARG A 40 8.72 -8.41 0.70
C ARG A 40 7.90 -8.00 1.93
N VAL A 41 6.57 -7.96 1.81
CA VAL A 41 5.69 -7.70 2.96
C VAL A 41 5.84 -8.80 4.02
N HIS A 42 5.84 -10.07 3.61
CA HIS A 42 6.04 -11.21 4.53
C HIS A 42 7.41 -11.15 5.22
N ALA A 43 8.47 -10.82 4.49
CA ALA A 43 9.83 -10.71 5.02
C ALA A 43 10.03 -9.57 6.04
N GLN A 44 9.06 -8.65 6.18
CA GLN A 44 9.06 -7.61 7.21
C GLN A 44 8.22 -8.01 8.44
N PHE A 45 7.58 -9.17 8.42
CA PHE A 45 6.67 -9.63 9.46
C PHE A 45 7.38 -10.57 10.43
N GLU A 46 8.06 -10.01 11.42
CA GLU A 46 8.88 -10.79 12.37
C GLU A 46 8.06 -11.55 13.44
N PHE A 47 6.74 -11.32 13.51
CA PHE A 47 5.90 -11.79 14.62
C PHE A 47 5.16 -13.11 14.34
N ASP A 48 4.93 -13.49 13.08
CA ASP A 48 4.25 -14.73 12.70
C ASP A 48 4.58 -15.14 11.25
N ASP A 49 5.38 -16.20 11.09
CA ASP A 49 5.76 -16.74 9.77
C ASP A 49 4.58 -17.35 9.01
N ASN A 50 3.49 -17.72 9.68
CA ASN A 50 2.35 -18.37 9.05
C ASN A 50 1.32 -17.37 8.50
N VAL A 51 1.52 -16.07 8.71
CA VAL A 51 0.60 -15.05 8.21
C VAL A 51 0.59 -15.06 6.69
N ASN A 52 -0.61 -15.07 6.10
CA ASN A 52 -0.75 -14.94 4.66
C ASN A 52 -0.53 -13.47 4.26
N PRO A 53 0.55 -13.13 3.51
CA PRO A 53 0.83 -11.74 3.16
C PRO A 53 -0.29 -11.09 2.36
N ALA A 54 -1.02 -11.86 1.54
CA ALA A 54 -2.14 -11.32 0.78
C ALA A 54 -3.28 -10.83 1.68
N GLU A 55 -3.53 -11.51 2.80
CA GLU A 55 -4.54 -11.09 3.79
C GLU A 55 -4.13 -9.80 4.49
N VAL A 56 -2.85 -9.71 4.89
CA VAL A 56 -2.29 -8.49 5.51
C VAL A 56 -2.39 -7.30 4.56
N ILE A 57 -1.97 -7.47 3.30
CA ILE A 57 -2.01 -6.40 2.29
C ILE A 57 -3.45 -5.94 2.08
N ARG A 58 -4.40 -6.86 1.87
CA ARG A 58 -5.82 -6.53 1.70
C ARG A 58 -6.39 -5.78 2.92
N ALA A 59 -6.02 -6.21 4.13
CA ALA A 59 -6.46 -5.58 5.37
C ALA A 59 -5.96 -4.13 5.47
N VAL A 60 -4.67 -3.88 5.22
CA VAL A 60 -4.09 -2.53 5.24
C VAL A 60 -4.73 -1.64 4.18
N LEU A 61 -4.88 -2.11 2.94
CA LEU A 61 -5.53 -1.34 1.88
C LEU A 61 -6.99 -0.99 2.21
N ARG A 62 -7.73 -1.90 2.87
CA ARG A 62 -9.08 -1.64 3.35
C ARG A 62 -9.11 -0.60 4.48
N VAL A 63 -8.14 -0.60 5.38
CA VAL A 63 -8.00 0.43 6.42
C VAL A 63 -7.71 1.79 5.78
N MET A 64 -6.76 1.85 4.85
CA MET A 64 -6.43 3.08 4.11
C MET A 64 -7.66 3.63 3.37
N TYR A 65 -8.40 2.78 2.67
CA TYR A 65 -9.67 3.16 2.00
C TYR A 65 -10.65 3.85 2.95
N ARG A 66 -10.85 3.30 4.15
CA ARG A 66 -11.80 3.85 5.14
C ARG A 66 -11.41 5.22 5.68
N HIS A 67 -10.12 5.57 5.68
CA HIS A 67 -9.60 6.78 6.30
C HIS A 67 -9.20 7.89 5.32
N MET A 68 -8.77 7.54 4.10
CA MET A 68 -8.23 8.49 3.11
C MET A 68 -9.29 8.99 2.10
N GLY A 69 -10.47 8.39 2.08
CA GLY A 69 -11.53 8.73 1.13
C GLY A 69 -11.35 8.07 -0.25
N GLU A 70 -12.43 8.03 -1.03
CA GLU A 70 -12.50 7.25 -2.28
C GLU A 70 -11.59 7.78 -3.41
N GLY A 71 -11.32 9.09 -3.45
CA GLY A 71 -10.49 9.71 -4.50
C GLY A 71 -9.01 9.35 -4.34
N GLU A 72 -8.44 9.63 -3.18
CA GLU A 72 -7.01 9.41 -2.90
C GLU A 72 -6.60 7.94 -3.10
N ILE A 73 -7.37 7.01 -2.51
CA ILE A 73 -7.06 5.59 -2.60
C ILE A 73 -7.22 5.03 -4.02
N ARG A 74 -8.05 5.68 -4.85
CA ARG A 74 -8.19 5.34 -6.26
C ARG A 74 -6.96 5.79 -7.05
N ASP A 75 -6.42 6.96 -6.75
CA ASP A 75 -5.17 7.44 -7.37
C ASP A 75 -3.99 6.53 -6.99
N VAL A 76 -3.88 6.16 -5.70
CA VAL A 76 -2.91 5.16 -5.23
C VAL A 76 -3.06 3.83 -5.97
N LYS A 77 -4.29 3.35 -6.16
CA LYS A 77 -4.57 2.11 -6.91
C LYS A 77 -4.07 2.21 -8.36
N PHE A 78 -4.37 3.31 -9.05
CA PHE A 78 -4.02 3.44 -10.47
C PHE A 78 -2.52 3.63 -10.73
N ASN A 79 -1.77 4.08 -9.73
CA ASN A 79 -0.31 4.16 -9.80
C ASN A 79 0.40 2.81 -9.55
N MET A 80 -0.33 1.77 -9.12
CA MET A 80 0.21 0.43 -8.91
C MET A 80 0.14 -0.44 -10.19
N PRO A 81 1.07 -1.41 -10.36
CA PRO A 81 0.94 -2.44 -11.38
C PRO A 81 -0.40 -3.17 -11.33
N LYS A 82 -0.97 -3.53 -12.50
CA LYS A 82 -2.30 -4.15 -12.60
C LYS A 82 -2.51 -5.35 -11.67
N GLU A 83 -1.52 -6.21 -11.53
CA GLU A 83 -1.59 -7.40 -10.69
C GLU A 83 -1.72 -7.07 -9.19
N ILE A 84 -1.16 -5.94 -8.74
CA ILE A 84 -1.26 -5.44 -7.35
C ILE A 84 -2.64 -4.80 -7.12
N GLN A 85 -3.25 -4.22 -8.15
CA GLN A 85 -4.59 -3.62 -8.06
C GLN A 85 -5.66 -4.64 -7.63
N GLU A 86 -5.43 -5.93 -7.85
CA GLU A 86 -6.33 -7.03 -7.43
C GLU A 86 -6.45 -7.20 -5.90
N TRP A 87 -5.52 -6.60 -5.13
CA TRP A 87 -5.60 -6.58 -3.67
C TRP A 87 -6.38 -5.39 -3.11
N PHE A 88 -6.65 -4.38 -3.93
CA PHE A 88 -7.46 -3.26 -3.48
C PHE A 88 -8.92 -3.69 -3.27
N PRO A 89 -9.59 -3.16 -2.23
CA PRO A 89 -11.01 -3.42 -1.98
C PRO A 89 -11.89 -3.22 -3.23
N GLU A 90 -12.87 -4.10 -3.45
CA GLU A 90 -13.84 -3.97 -4.54
C GLU A 90 -14.74 -2.75 -4.35
N GLU A 91 -14.89 -2.28 -3.12
CA GLU A 91 -15.59 -1.05 -2.73
C GLU A 91 -14.98 0.21 -3.39
N ILE A 92 -13.76 0.11 -3.96
CA ILE A 92 -13.08 1.17 -4.73
C ILE A 92 -13.50 1.15 -6.22
N ALA A 93 -14.25 0.15 -6.68
CA ALA A 93 -14.78 0.13 -8.04
C ALA A 93 -15.73 1.33 -8.25
N PRO A 94 -15.69 2.00 -9.41
CA PRO A 94 -16.61 3.09 -9.69
C PRO A 94 -18.07 2.62 -9.54
N LYS A 95 -18.87 3.39 -8.81
CA LYS A 95 -20.33 3.24 -8.85
C LYS A 95 -20.83 3.87 -10.16
N GLY A 96 -20.98 3.04 -11.19
CA GLY A 96 -21.61 3.40 -12.46
C GLY A 96 -20.69 4.09 -13.45
#